data_AF-A0A2H3GHL3-F1
#
_entry.id   AF-A0A2H3GHL3-F1
#
_cell.length_a   1.000
_cell.length_b   1.000
_cell.length_c   1.000
_cell.angle_alpha   90.00
_cell.angle_beta   90.00
_cell.angle_gamma   90.00
#
_symmetry.space_group_name_H-M   'P 1'
#
loop_
_entity.id
_entity.type
_entity.pdbx_description
1 polymer ?
#
loop_
_entity_poly.entity_id
_entity_poly.type
_entity_poly.pdbx_seq_one_letter_code
_entity_poly.pdbx_strand_id
1 'polypeptide(L)'
;MIDMRSDHFCKAYPKIVGQYPQIDYELVSQHLKQLPDGSQPTTRGISTLPIAMVQHGTYTSFFGDHRSLFPIEQLEDNPQLALQLPFIWLHHGNDDSEVPIEGSRKFVTKLRELNPKTKLRYTELEGAEHGFWSEISLIQSGEWEDGVKVLNTYL
;
A
#
# COMPACT_ATOMS: atom_id res chain seq x y z
N MET A 1 0.33 -0.44 -1.61
CA MET A 1 -0.33 -0.89 -0.37
C MET A 1 0.56 -1.92 0.31
N ILE A 2 0.84 -1.78 1.60
CA ILE A 2 1.76 -2.66 2.36
C ILE A 2 1.06 -3.32 3.56
N ASP A 3 0.18 -2.59 4.26
CA ASP A 3 -0.62 -3.11 5.37
C ASP A 3 -2.11 -3.16 4.99
N MET A 4 -2.46 -4.09 4.11
CA MET A 4 -3.86 -4.29 3.68
C MET A 4 -4.76 -4.87 4.79
N ARG A 5 -4.20 -5.22 5.96
CA ARG A 5 -4.96 -5.64 7.15
C ARG A 5 -5.39 -4.47 8.02
N SER A 6 -4.84 -3.28 7.78
CA SER A 6 -5.22 -2.10 8.55
C SER A 6 -6.71 -1.79 8.47
N ASP A 7 -7.20 -1.10 9.49
CA ASP A 7 -8.58 -0.64 9.58
C ASP A 7 -9.00 0.17 8.35
N HIS A 8 -8.07 0.87 7.72
CA HIS A 8 -8.32 1.61 6.48
C HIS A 8 -8.92 0.73 5.38
N PHE A 9 -8.42 -0.50 5.19
CA PHE A 9 -8.89 -1.43 4.17
C PHE A 9 -9.98 -2.39 4.67
N CYS A 10 -10.00 -2.68 5.96
CA CYS A 10 -10.79 -3.77 6.54
C CYS A 10 -11.95 -3.32 7.46
N LYS A 11 -12.09 -2.03 7.78
CA LYS A 11 -13.23 -1.52 8.56
C LYS A 11 -14.03 -0.49 7.79
N ALA A 12 -15.35 -0.64 7.85
CA ALA A 12 -16.30 0.34 7.33
C ALA A 12 -16.36 1.55 8.26
N TYR A 13 -16.08 2.74 7.70
CA TYR A 13 -16.31 4.03 8.36
C TYR A 13 -16.35 5.13 7.29
N PRO A 14 -17.03 6.26 7.53
CA PRO A 14 -17.03 7.38 6.61
C PRO A 14 -15.59 7.86 6.35
N LYS A 15 -15.12 7.77 5.11
CA LYS A 15 -13.76 8.19 4.74
C LYS A 15 -13.68 8.73 3.32
N ILE A 16 -12.82 9.73 3.15
CA ILE A 16 -12.41 10.24 1.84
C ILE A 16 -11.18 9.44 1.43
N VAL A 17 -11.16 8.98 0.18
CA VAL A 17 -10.05 8.20 -0.40
C VAL A 17 -9.66 8.90 -1.69
N GLY A 18 -8.48 9.52 -1.71
CA GLY A 18 -8.07 10.45 -2.77
C GLY A 18 -9.08 11.60 -2.90
N GLN A 19 -9.59 11.80 -4.11
CA GLN A 19 -10.62 12.81 -4.40
C GLN A 19 -12.06 12.33 -4.14
N TYR A 20 -12.27 11.08 -3.72
CA TYR A 20 -13.58 10.46 -3.69
C TYR A 20 -14.22 10.57 -2.30
N PRO A 21 -15.38 11.25 -2.16
CA PRO A 21 -16.18 11.16 -0.93
C PRO A 21 -16.73 9.74 -0.76
N GLN A 22 -17.41 9.49 0.36
CA GLN A 22 -18.03 8.18 0.64
C GLN A 22 -18.95 7.76 -0.52
N ILE A 23 -18.59 6.67 -1.19
CA ILE A 23 -19.37 6.05 -2.26
C ILE A 23 -20.39 5.11 -1.64
N ASP A 24 -21.61 5.05 -2.21
CA ASP A 24 -22.64 4.12 -1.74
C ASP A 24 -22.22 2.66 -1.93
N TYR A 25 -22.56 1.79 -0.97
CA TYR A 25 -22.28 0.36 -1.07
C TYR A 25 -23.04 -0.31 -2.22
N GLU A 26 -24.11 0.33 -2.71
CA GLU A 26 -24.89 -0.15 -3.84
C GLU A 26 -24.00 -0.46 -5.05
N LEU A 27 -22.97 0.36 -5.33
CA LEU A 27 -22.01 0.10 -6.41
C LEU A 27 -21.33 -1.27 -6.28
N VAL A 28 -20.86 -1.61 -5.08
CA VAL A 28 -20.23 -2.91 -4.79
C VAL A 28 -21.27 -4.02 -4.94
N SER A 29 -22.44 -3.84 -4.34
CA SER A 29 -23.49 -4.87 -4.34
C SER A 29 -24.05 -5.18 -5.74
N GLN A 30 -24.18 -4.16 -6.60
CA GLN A 30 -24.65 -4.30 -7.98
C GLN A 30 -23.60 -4.99 -8.83
N HIS A 31 -22.33 -4.61 -8.68
CA HIS A 31 -21.22 -5.25 -9.37
C HIS A 31 -21.17 -6.76 -9.06
N LEU A 32 -21.30 -7.14 -7.78
CA LEU A 32 -21.32 -8.55 -7.38
C LEU A 32 -22.46 -9.36 -8.01
N LYS A 33 -23.63 -8.75 -8.19
CA LYS A 33 -24.79 -9.41 -8.84
C LYS A 33 -24.58 -9.67 -10.33
N GLN A 34 -23.69 -8.93 -10.98
CA GLN A 34 -23.43 -9.01 -12.42
C GLN A 34 -22.31 -9.99 -12.78
N LEU A 35 -21.65 -10.60 -11.80
CA LEU A 35 -20.56 -11.54 -12.05
C LEU A 35 -21.10 -12.88 -12.55
N PRO A 36 -20.60 -13.39 -13.70
CA PRO A 36 -21.12 -14.60 -14.33
C PRO A 36 -20.88 -15.89 -13.51
N ASP A 37 -19.87 -15.92 -12.61
CA ASP A 37 -19.41 -17.13 -11.92
C ASP A 37 -19.35 -17.02 -10.38
N GLY A 38 -20.10 -16.10 -9.77
CA GLY A 38 -20.17 -15.94 -8.30
C GLY A 38 -19.28 -14.82 -7.72
N SER A 39 -19.10 -14.83 -6.39
CA SER A 39 -18.75 -13.68 -5.52
C SER A 39 -17.35 -13.06 -5.66
N GLN A 40 -16.64 -13.29 -6.77
CA GLN A 40 -15.28 -12.81 -7.01
C GLN A 40 -15.28 -11.59 -7.95
N PRO A 41 -15.23 -10.35 -7.43
CA PRO A 41 -15.36 -9.16 -8.26
C PRO A 41 -14.16 -8.91 -9.15
N THR A 42 -14.42 -8.52 -10.39
CA THR A 42 -13.42 -7.94 -11.29
C THR A 42 -13.45 -6.42 -11.20
N THR A 43 -12.29 -5.76 -11.10
CA THR A 43 -12.20 -4.29 -11.11
C THR A 43 -12.09 -3.72 -12.53
N ARG A 44 -12.05 -4.60 -13.56
CA ARG A 44 -11.95 -4.16 -14.97
C ARG A 44 -13.21 -3.37 -15.37
N GLY A 45 -13.05 -2.08 -15.60
CA GLY A 45 -14.08 -1.21 -16.16
C GLY A 45 -14.84 -0.33 -15.16
N ILE A 46 -14.61 -0.48 -13.85
CA ILE A 46 -15.21 0.38 -12.82
C ILE A 46 -14.09 0.94 -11.92
N SER A 47 -13.57 2.12 -12.27
CA SER A 47 -12.43 2.74 -11.58
C SER A 47 -12.69 3.02 -10.09
N THR A 48 -13.94 3.23 -9.70
CA THR A 48 -14.36 3.56 -8.33
C THR A 48 -14.70 2.35 -7.47
N LEU A 49 -14.76 1.14 -8.04
CA LEU A 49 -15.10 -0.07 -7.30
C LEU A 49 -14.10 -0.40 -6.19
N PRO A 50 -12.77 -0.40 -6.43
CA PRO A 50 -11.79 -0.62 -5.36
C PRO A 50 -11.92 0.39 -4.21
N ILE A 51 -12.23 1.64 -4.55
CA ILE A 51 -12.39 2.74 -3.60
C ILE A 51 -13.60 2.48 -2.70
N ALA A 52 -14.75 2.14 -3.29
CA ALA A 52 -15.94 1.76 -2.54
C ALA A 52 -15.69 0.53 -1.65
N MET A 53 -14.94 -0.47 -2.13
CA MET A 53 -14.58 -1.64 -1.31
C MET A 53 -13.79 -1.27 -0.06
N VAL A 54 -12.80 -0.37 -0.19
CA VAL A 54 -11.98 0.13 0.93
C VAL A 54 -12.80 0.96 1.90
N GLN A 55 -13.64 1.87 1.39
CA GLN A 55 -14.53 2.69 2.22
C GLN A 55 -15.48 1.85 3.07
N HIS A 56 -15.96 0.73 2.52
CA HIS A 56 -16.85 -0.22 3.20
C HIS A 56 -16.13 -1.39 3.89
N GLY A 57 -14.80 -1.37 3.97
CA GLY A 57 -14.03 -2.37 4.74
C GLY A 57 -14.07 -3.79 4.17
N THR A 58 -14.36 -3.94 2.88
CA THR A 58 -14.58 -5.25 2.23
C THR A 58 -13.40 -5.73 1.40
N TYR A 59 -12.26 -5.01 1.43
CA TYR A 59 -11.10 -5.28 0.59
C TYR A 59 -10.63 -6.75 0.66
N THR A 60 -10.36 -7.26 1.85
CA THR A 60 -9.86 -8.64 2.05
C THR A 60 -10.94 -9.70 1.83
N SER A 61 -12.22 -9.34 1.92
CA SER A 61 -13.32 -10.26 1.55
C SER A 61 -13.31 -10.60 0.06
N PHE A 62 -12.75 -9.73 -0.78
CA PHE A 62 -12.67 -9.91 -2.23
C PHE A 62 -11.31 -10.38 -2.72
N PHE A 63 -10.23 -9.81 -2.19
CA PHE A 63 -8.88 -10.15 -2.64
C PHE A 63 -8.25 -11.32 -1.87
N GLY A 64 -8.97 -11.84 -0.88
CA GLY A 64 -8.54 -12.93 -0.03
C GLY A 64 -7.85 -12.46 1.24
N ASP A 65 -7.73 -13.40 2.17
CA ASP A 65 -7.21 -13.19 3.51
C ASP A 65 -6.09 -14.19 3.85
N HIS A 66 -5.51 -14.85 2.85
CA HIS A 66 -4.37 -15.72 3.07
C HIS A 66 -3.14 -14.90 3.46
N ARG A 67 -2.44 -15.27 4.53
CA ARG A 67 -1.27 -14.53 5.07
C ARG A 67 -0.18 -14.26 4.03
N SER A 68 -0.05 -15.12 3.01
CA SER A 68 0.91 -14.92 1.92
C SER A 68 0.64 -13.71 1.02
N LEU A 69 -0.54 -13.10 1.12
CA LEU A 69 -0.90 -11.89 0.38
C LEU A 69 -0.42 -10.62 1.08
N PHE A 70 0.07 -10.72 2.32
CA PHE A 70 0.40 -9.57 3.16
C PHE A 70 1.92 -9.52 3.45
N PRO A 71 2.64 -8.46 3.03
CA PRO A 71 4.08 -8.36 3.17
C PRO A 71 4.62 -8.48 4.60
N ILE A 72 3.93 -7.90 5.58
CA ILE A 72 4.37 -7.90 6.98
C ILE A 72 4.28 -9.33 7.54
N GLU A 73 3.18 -10.01 7.30
CA GLU A 73 2.92 -11.39 7.69
C GLU A 73 3.87 -12.36 6.99
N GLN A 74 4.23 -12.10 5.73
CA GLN A 74 5.27 -12.88 5.05
C GLN A 74 6.63 -12.77 5.74
N LEU A 75 7.00 -11.58 6.23
CA LEU A 75 8.22 -11.39 7.03
C LEU A 75 8.13 -12.05 8.41
N GLU A 76 6.96 -12.05 9.04
CA GLU A 76 6.74 -12.75 10.31
C GLU A 76 6.84 -14.26 10.16
N ASP A 77 6.20 -14.82 9.13
CA ASP A 77 6.15 -16.26 8.88
C ASP A 77 7.50 -16.77 8.33
N ASN A 78 8.24 -15.92 7.61
CA ASN A 78 9.52 -16.27 7.00
C ASN A 78 10.58 -15.17 7.26
N PRO A 79 11.10 -15.03 8.49
CA PRO A 79 12.05 -13.96 8.85
C PRO A 79 13.31 -13.90 7.97
N GLN A 80 13.73 -15.04 7.43
CA GLN A 80 14.89 -15.15 6.54
C GLN A 80 14.74 -14.33 5.24
N LEU A 81 13.50 -14.05 4.82
CA LEU A 81 13.24 -13.17 3.67
C LEU A 81 13.85 -11.78 3.88
N ALA A 82 13.85 -11.25 5.11
CA ALA A 82 14.44 -9.94 5.42
C ALA A 82 15.95 -9.86 5.11
N LEU A 83 16.65 -10.99 5.06
CA LEU A 83 18.07 -11.08 4.71
C LEU A 83 18.30 -11.17 3.19
N GLN A 84 17.27 -11.54 2.43
CA GLN A 84 17.34 -11.82 0.99
C GLN A 84 16.78 -10.67 0.14
N LEU A 85 16.09 -9.71 0.75
CA LEU A 85 15.52 -8.58 0.04
C LEU A 85 16.64 -7.76 -0.64
N PRO A 86 16.40 -7.32 -1.89
CA PRO A 86 17.33 -6.42 -2.57
C PRO A 86 17.34 -5.05 -1.88
N PHE A 87 18.12 -4.12 -2.43
CA PHE A 87 17.96 -2.73 -2.04
C PHE A 87 16.51 -2.27 -2.29
N ILE A 88 15.86 -1.78 -1.24
CA ILE A 88 14.52 -1.20 -1.29
C ILE A 88 14.68 0.31 -1.09
N TRP A 89 14.14 1.06 -2.04
CA TRP A 89 13.91 2.48 -1.85
C TRP A 89 12.42 2.72 -1.76
N LEU A 90 11.95 2.87 -0.52
CA LEU A 90 10.56 3.11 -0.21
C LEU A 90 10.37 4.60 0.01
N HIS A 91 9.38 5.15 -0.65
CA HIS A 91 8.98 6.51 -0.39
C HIS A 91 7.48 6.54 -0.10
N HIS A 92 7.02 7.46 0.77
CA HIS A 92 5.60 7.62 1.07
C HIS A 92 5.26 9.05 1.49
N GLY A 93 4.13 9.59 1.04
CA GLY A 93 3.60 10.87 1.52
C GLY A 93 2.85 10.66 2.84
N ASN A 94 3.02 11.57 3.80
CA ASN A 94 2.43 11.38 5.12
C ASN A 94 0.92 11.66 5.18
N ASP A 95 0.38 12.33 4.15
CA ASP A 95 -1.04 12.65 4.02
C ASP A 95 -1.77 11.68 3.07
N ASP A 96 -1.09 10.65 2.52
CA ASP A 96 -1.65 9.67 1.58
C ASP A 96 -2.97 9.05 2.08
N SER A 97 -4.07 9.54 1.50
CA SER A 97 -5.44 9.18 1.82
C SER A 97 -5.91 7.87 1.16
N GLU A 98 -5.18 7.37 0.16
CA GLU A 98 -5.49 6.11 -0.52
C GLU A 98 -4.78 4.90 0.10
N VAL A 99 -3.57 5.13 0.61
CA VAL A 99 -2.71 4.11 1.21
C VAL A 99 -2.06 4.71 2.46
N PRO A 100 -2.58 4.50 3.67
CA PRO A 100 -2.02 5.15 4.85
C PRO A 100 -0.55 4.81 5.11
N ILE A 101 0.22 5.85 5.44
CA ILE A 101 1.66 5.76 5.69
C ILE A 101 2.04 4.81 6.83
N GLU A 102 1.12 4.58 7.79
CA GLU A 102 1.32 3.68 8.92
C GLU A 102 1.74 2.28 8.48
N GLY A 103 1.21 1.80 7.34
CA GLY A 103 1.60 0.51 6.80
C GLY A 103 3.08 0.45 6.40
N SER A 104 3.59 1.53 5.83
CA SER A 104 5.02 1.64 5.49
C SER A 104 5.89 1.73 6.73
N ARG A 105 5.49 2.55 7.72
CA ARG A 105 6.18 2.64 9.01
C ARG A 105 6.28 1.27 9.70
N LYS A 106 5.19 0.51 9.74
CA LYS A 106 5.18 -0.86 10.31
C LYS A 106 6.14 -1.80 9.57
N PHE A 107 6.10 -1.80 8.24
CA PHE A 107 6.96 -2.64 7.43
C PHE A 107 8.44 -2.29 7.59
N VAL A 108 8.78 -0.99 7.58
CA VAL A 108 10.14 -0.49 7.79
C VAL A 108 10.66 -0.89 9.18
N THR A 109 9.84 -0.73 10.22
CA THR A 109 10.17 -1.18 11.58
C THR A 109 10.42 -2.69 11.60
N LYS A 110 9.51 -3.50 11.05
CA LYS A 110 9.66 -4.96 11.02
C LYS A 110 10.92 -5.39 10.28
N LEU A 111 11.22 -4.79 9.13
CA LEU A 111 12.44 -5.09 8.38
C LEU A 111 13.71 -4.77 9.17
N ARG A 112 13.76 -3.62 9.86
CA ARG A 112 14.91 -3.23 10.67
C ARG A 112 15.09 -4.09 11.92
N GLU A 113 13.98 -4.56 12.51
CA GLU A 113 14.00 -5.52 13.62
C GLU A 113 14.60 -6.87 13.18
N LEU A 114 14.16 -7.39 12.03
CA LEU A 114 14.60 -8.69 11.52
C LEU A 114 16.00 -8.64 10.91
N ASN A 115 16.36 -7.51 10.29
CA ASN A 115 17.66 -7.29 9.69
C ASN A 115 18.10 -5.83 9.93
N PRO A 116 18.88 -5.55 10.98
CA PRO A 116 19.40 -4.20 11.23
C PRO A 116 20.30 -3.66 10.12
N LYS A 117 20.82 -4.53 9.25
CA LYS A 117 21.63 -4.20 8.07
C LYS A 117 20.81 -4.22 6.78
N THR A 118 19.48 -4.19 6.87
CA THR A 118 18.62 -4.25 5.69
C THR A 118 18.95 -3.10 4.74
N LYS A 119 18.98 -3.41 3.45
CA LYS A 119 19.36 -2.46 2.39
C LYS A 119 18.16 -1.57 2.08
N LEU A 120 17.80 -0.66 2.98
CA LEU A 120 16.57 0.13 2.89
C LEU A 120 16.83 1.62 3.02
N ARG A 121 16.38 2.38 2.03
CA ARG A 121 16.15 3.82 2.14
C ARG A 121 14.64 4.05 2.26
N TYR A 122 14.22 4.69 3.36
CA TYR A 122 12.83 5.08 3.59
C TYR A 122 12.74 6.60 3.66
N THR A 123 11.96 7.20 2.77
CA THR A 123 11.73 8.65 2.73
C THR A 123 10.25 8.94 2.91
N GLU A 124 9.91 9.73 3.92
CA GLU A 124 8.57 10.30 4.09
C GLU A 124 8.54 11.71 3.52
N LEU A 125 7.46 12.09 2.83
CA LEU A 125 7.27 13.45 2.33
C LEU A 125 6.07 14.11 3.02
N GLU A 126 6.35 15.23 3.66
CA GLU A 126 5.38 16.02 4.42
C GLU A 126 4.36 16.69 3.49
N GLY A 127 3.08 16.55 3.82
CA GLY A 127 1.94 17.10 3.07
C GLY A 127 1.67 16.42 1.73
N ALA A 128 2.37 15.34 1.41
CA ALA A 128 2.26 14.68 0.12
C ALA A 128 1.16 13.62 0.11
N GLU A 129 0.32 13.67 -0.93
CA GLU A 129 -0.80 12.76 -1.17
C GLU A 129 -0.39 11.60 -2.11
N HIS A 130 -1.24 10.57 -2.25
CA HIS A 130 -1.03 9.47 -3.18
C HIS A 130 -0.59 9.95 -4.58
N GLY A 131 0.45 9.30 -5.13
CA GLY A 131 0.90 9.59 -6.49
C GLY A 131 1.76 10.85 -6.66
N PHE A 132 2.11 11.58 -5.59
CA PHE A 132 2.94 12.80 -5.67
C PHE A 132 4.28 12.66 -6.41
N TRP A 133 4.77 11.43 -6.62
CA TRP A 133 5.96 11.13 -7.45
C TRP A 133 5.87 11.69 -8.86
N SER A 134 4.66 11.88 -9.41
CA SER A 134 4.50 12.55 -10.71
C SER A 134 4.70 14.06 -10.64
N GLU A 135 4.54 14.65 -9.46
CA GLU A 135 4.67 16.08 -9.19
C GLU A 135 6.10 16.45 -8.76
N ILE A 136 6.77 15.54 -8.04
CA ILE A 136 8.19 15.64 -7.72
C ILE A 136 8.98 14.86 -8.76
N SER A 137 9.57 15.59 -9.71
CA SER A 137 10.69 15.01 -10.44
C SER A 137 11.81 14.72 -9.44
N LEU A 138 12.00 13.44 -9.11
CA LEU A 138 13.07 12.95 -8.23
C LEU A 138 14.46 13.47 -8.66
N ILE A 139 14.61 13.78 -9.95
CA ILE A 139 15.81 14.40 -10.53
C ILE A 139 15.88 15.88 -10.15
N GLN A 140 14.78 16.63 -10.26
CA GLN A 140 14.77 18.05 -9.90
C GLN A 140 14.92 18.28 -8.40
N SER A 141 14.46 17.36 -7.56
CA SER A 141 14.64 17.44 -6.11
C SER A 141 16.00 16.97 -5.62
N GLY A 142 16.83 16.36 -6.48
CA GLY A 142 18.12 15.75 -6.09
C GLY A 142 17.99 14.41 -5.37
N GLU A 143 16.76 13.94 -5.11
CA GLU A 143 16.51 12.67 -4.42
C GLU A 143 17.07 11.50 -5.22
N TRP A 144 16.97 11.53 -6.56
CA TRP A 144 17.50 10.50 -7.44
C TRP A 144 19.01 10.29 -7.24
N GLU A 145 19.79 11.37 -7.31
CA GLU A 145 21.24 11.35 -7.12
C GLU A 145 21.60 10.80 -5.75
N ASP A 146 20.90 11.23 -4.70
CA ASP A 146 21.15 10.76 -3.34
C ASP A 146 20.76 9.29 -3.14
N GLY A 147 19.66 8.85 -3.76
CA GLY A 147 19.26 7.44 -3.74
C GLY A 147 20.28 6.54 -4.43
N VAL A 148 20.82 6.97 -5.56
CA VAL A 148 21.90 6.25 -6.27
C VAL A 148 23.17 6.18 -5.41
N LYS A 149 23.54 7.27 -4.72
CA LYS A 149 24.69 7.22 -3.77
C LYS A 149 24.48 6.18 -2.68
N VAL A 150 23.28 6.10 -2.11
CA VAL A 150 22.96 5.11 -1.07
C VAL A 150 22.98 3.69 -1.65
N LEU A 151 22.39 3.46 -2.83
CA LEU A 151 22.45 2.16 -3.51
C LEU A 151 23.89 1.70 -3.71
N ASN A 152 24.78 2.60 -4.16
CA ASN A 152 26.19 2.31 -4.38
C ASN A 152 26.97 1.94 -3.11
N THR A 153 26.42 2.18 -1.90
CA THR A 153 27.03 1.66 -0.66
C THR A 153 26.81 0.16 -0.45
N TYR A 154 25.94 -0.46 -1.24
CA TYR A 154 25.54 -1.87 -1.12
C TYR A 154 25.96 -2.77 -2.29
N LEU A 155 26.59 -2.18 -3.31
CA LEU A 155 27.18 -2.83 -4.50
C LEU A 155 28.69 -3.01 -4.31
#